data_AF-A0A5M5ZMM6-F1
#
_entry.id   AF-A0A5M5ZMM6-F1
#
_cell.length_a   1.000
_cell.length_b   1.000
_cell.length_c   1.000
_cell.angle_alpha   90.00
_cell.angle_beta   90.00
_cell.angle_gamma   90.00
#
_symmetry.space_group_name_H-M   'P 1'
#
loop_
_entity.id
_entity.type
_entity.pdbx_description
1 polymer ?
#
loop_
_entity_poly.entity_id
_entity_poly.type
_entity_poly.pdbx_seq_one_letter_code
_entity_poly.pdbx_strand_id
1 'polypeptide(L)'
;AQPRSVITVTQCWDVYTGPKDQLEYSYTNCVSHSYWVDDALINNSNWNSEGGGSGDVWIGGGSSGGSGSSSGTPAGNIFKKEADQDSLLWVITENMTARIMEDCLGGDLYSQLKEKVKNNKINLEFDFGKGYSYNWEEHTLHIGLEELEANNLLHEMFHVFQTTQEPISSFKSSMMNREIEAHYAQYLFLQRSSEWTDKKQDKYAKSQRLRATTSLTKYVNQQGHVTTSFLDIFETYISNNVVNAFRQEGYDNYPFKEYSDITNIFPNIKLTTKNCDE
;
A
#
# COMPACT_ATOMS: atom_id res chain seq x y z
N ALA A 1 -4.85 -18.60 14.22
CA ALA A 1 -5.29 -17.22 13.93
C ALA A 1 -4.21 -16.28 14.45
N GLN A 2 -3.83 -15.25 13.68
CA GLN A 2 -2.93 -14.21 14.19
C GLN A 2 -3.65 -13.42 15.29
N PRO A 3 -2.98 -13.11 16.41
CA PRO A 3 -3.57 -12.30 17.47
C PRO A 3 -3.80 -10.86 16.96
N ARG A 4 -4.90 -10.24 17.38
CA ARG A 4 -5.34 -8.92 16.90
C ARG A 4 -5.85 -8.07 18.06
N SER A 5 -5.59 -6.77 17.95
CA SER A 5 -6.01 -5.75 18.90
C SER A 5 -6.96 -4.77 18.22
N VAL A 6 -7.76 -4.09 19.03
CA VAL A 6 -8.62 -3.01 18.57
C VAL A 6 -7.94 -1.68 18.87
N ILE A 7 -7.72 -0.87 17.84
CA ILE A 7 -7.32 0.53 17.99
C ILE A 7 -8.56 1.42 17.86
N THR A 8 -8.54 2.58 18.51
CA THR A 8 -9.60 3.60 18.37
C THR A 8 -9.00 4.86 17.79
N VAL A 9 -9.52 5.30 16.65
CA VAL A 9 -9.10 6.54 15.96
C VAL A 9 -10.26 7.52 16.05
N THR A 10 -9.97 8.74 16.50
CA THR A 10 -11.00 9.79 16.67
C THR A 10 -10.83 10.86 15.60
N GLN A 11 -11.88 11.07 14.81
CA GLN A 11 -11.98 12.17 13.85
C GLN A 11 -12.68 13.35 14.51
N CYS A 12 -12.11 14.54 14.45
CA CYS A 12 -12.73 15.76 14.94
C CYS A 12 -12.85 16.80 13.83
N TRP A 13 -13.93 17.58 13.82
CA TRP A 13 -14.11 18.73 12.93
C TRP A 13 -14.86 19.86 13.63
N ASP A 14 -14.50 21.08 13.28
CA ASP A 14 -15.19 22.26 13.79
C ASP A 14 -16.50 22.48 13.00
N VAL A 15 -17.59 22.61 13.73
CA VAL A 15 -18.91 22.94 13.21
C VAL A 15 -19.17 24.40 13.51
N TYR A 16 -19.37 25.17 12.45
CA TYR A 16 -19.74 26.57 12.50
C TYR A 16 -21.21 26.70 12.08
N THR A 17 -22.05 27.31 12.92
CA THR A 17 -23.48 27.50 12.64
C THR A 17 -23.82 28.99 12.56
N GLY A 18 -24.79 29.32 11.71
CA GLY A 18 -25.32 30.67 11.52
C GLY A 18 -25.49 31.05 10.03
N PRO A 19 -26.13 32.19 9.73
CA PRO A 19 -26.23 32.71 8.37
C PRO A 19 -24.85 32.98 7.76
N LYS A 20 -24.79 32.99 6.42
CA LYS A 20 -23.60 33.48 5.71
C LYS A 20 -23.28 34.89 6.26
N ASP A 21 -22.07 35.05 6.80
CA ASP A 21 -21.54 36.27 7.43
C ASP A 21 -21.91 36.54 8.92
N GLN A 22 -22.59 35.61 9.60
CA GLN A 22 -22.79 35.64 11.06
C GLN A 22 -22.56 34.28 11.70
N LEU A 23 -21.47 34.15 12.45
CA LEU A 23 -21.22 32.99 13.31
C LEU A 23 -22.07 33.10 14.58
N GLU A 24 -22.95 32.12 14.82
CA GLU A 24 -23.75 32.03 16.05
C GLU A 24 -23.09 31.11 17.07
N TYR A 25 -22.68 29.91 16.66
CA TYR A 25 -21.99 28.95 17.51
C TYR A 25 -20.88 28.24 16.75
N SER A 26 -19.76 28.00 17.44
CA SER A 26 -18.71 27.08 17.00
C SER A 26 -18.51 26.00 18.05
N TYR A 27 -18.49 24.74 17.65
CA TYR A 27 -18.12 23.62 18.51
C TYR A 27 -17.34 22.59 17.72
N THR A 28 -16.45 21.86 18.38
CA THR A 28 -15.75 20.72 17.77
C THR A 28 -16.60 19.47 17.97
N ASN A 29 -16.95 18.80 16.87
CA ASN A 29 -17.59 17.50 16.90
C ASN A 29 -16.54 16.42 16.69
N CYS A 30 -16.60 15.33 17.46
CA CYS A 30 -15.67 14.22 17.34
C CYS A 30 -16.41 12.89 17.25
N VAL A 31 -15.96 12.00 16.35
CA VAL A 31 -16.46 10.64 16.20
C VAL A 31 -15.30 9.67 16.29
N SER A 32 -15.44 8.66 17.16
CA SER A 32 -14.44 7.61 17.33
C SER A 32 -14.83 6.36 16.55
N HIS A 33 -13.85 5.78 15.87
CA HIS A 33 -13.96 4.56 15.07
C HIS A 33 -13.00 3.51 15.60
N SER A 34 -13.43 2.26 15.63
CA SER A 34 -12.62 1.14 16.12
C SER A 34 -12.22 0.20 14.99
N TYR A 35 -10.93 -0.12 14.92
CA TYR A 35 -10.34 -0.91 13.84
C TYR A 35 -9.52 -2.08 14.40
N TRP A 36 -9.57 -3.21 13.70
CA TRP A 36 -8.76 -4.38 14.05
C TRP A 36 -7.38 -4.27 13.40
N VAL A 37 -6.34 -4.45 14.20
CA VAL A 37 -4.94 -4.42 13.76
C VAL A 37 -4.23 -5.67 14.28
N ASP A 38 -3.31 -6.22 13.50
CA ASP A 38 -2.45 -7.31 13.96
C ASP A 38 -1.61 -6.84 15.15
N ASP A 39 -1.56 -7.64 16.22
CA ASP A 39 -0.77 -7.33 17.41
C ASP A 39 0.71 -7.12 17.08
N ALA A 40 1.21 -7.80 16.03
CA ALA A 40 2.58 -7.62 15.56
C ALA A 40 2.84 -6.18 15.07
N LEU A 41 1.84 -5.46 14.56
CA LEU A 41 2.00 -4.08 14.10
C LEU A 41 1.92 -3.05 15.22
N ILE A 42 1.41 -3.43 16.39
CA ILE A 42 1.33 -2.55 17.57
C ILE A 42 2.51 -2.82 18.52
N ASN A 43 2.84 -4.10 18.72
CA ASN A 43 3.78 -4.55 19.75
C ASN A 43 5.22 -4.77 19.23
N ASN A 44 5.47 -4.72 17.92
CA ASN A 44 6.83 -4.78 17.38
C ASN A 44 7.51 -3.42 17.54
N SER A 45 7.91 -3.14 18.77
CA SER A 45 8.27 -1.83 19.27
C SER A 45 9.76 -1.51 19.11
N ASN A 46 10.34 -1.70 17.92
CA ASN A 46 11.69 -1.16 17.66
C ASN A 46 11.67 0.36 17.45
N TRP A 47 10.49 0.94 17.19
CA TRP A 47 10.31 2.37 16.89
C TRP A 47 9.45 3.10 17.93
N ASN A 48 9.06 2.45 19.04
CA ASN A 48 8.24 3.05 20.10
C ASN A 48 9.05 3.91 21.08
N SER A 49 10.30 4.25 20.77
CA SER A 49 11.17 5.02 21.65
C SER A 49 11.16 6.52 21.32
N GLU A 50 9.98 7.12 21.35
CA GLU A 50 9.80 8.53 21.70
C GLU A 50 8.65 8.63 22.71
N GLY A 51 8.98 8.41 23.99
CA GLY A 51 8.05 8.59 25.12
C GLY A 51 7.74 7.30 25.87
N GLY A 52 8.55 6.99 26.88
CA GLY A 52 8.29 5.86 27.77
C GLY A 52 7.05 6.08 28.64
N GLY A 53 6.29 5.00 28.85
CA GLY A 53 5.25 4.92 29.86
C GLY A 53 4.16 3.90 29.51
N SER A 54 4.24 2.71 30.09
CA SER A 54 3.08 1.81 30.19
C SER A 54 1.98 2.45 31.02
N GLY A 55 0.74 2.37 30.54
CA GLY A 55 -0.46 2.67 31.31
C GLY A 55 -1.40 3.60 30.56
N ASP A 56 -2.56 3.05 30.17
CA ASP A 56 -3.80 3.74 29.80
C ASP A 56 -3.66 4.91 28.81
N VAL A 57 -3.91 4.62 27.53
CA VAL A 57 -4.02 5.62 26.46
C VAL A 57 -5.21 6.54 26.75
N TRP A 58 -4.94 7.66 27.41
CA TRP A 58 -5.78 8.84 27.49
C TRP A 58 -5.18 9.90 26.56
N ILE A 59 -5.81 10.13 25.41
CA ILE A 59 -5.45 11.23 24.49
C ILE A 59 -6.32 12.44 24.85
N GLY A 60 -5.77 13.31 25.71
CA GLY A 60 -6.32 14.63 26.02
C GLY A 60 -5.38 15.73 25.51
N GLY A 61 -5.94 16.70 24.79
CA GLY A 61 -5.24 17.67 23.96
C GLY A 61 -4.27 18.65 24.64
N GLY A 62 -3.41 19.24 23.81
CA GLY A 62 -2.51 20.33 24.19
C GLY A 62 -1.51 20.64 23.07
N SER A 63 -1.46 21.92 22.69
CA SER A 63 -0.86 22.48 21.48
C SER A 63 0.68 22.49 21.35
N SER A 64 1.09 22.66 20.09
CA SER A 64 2.25 23.42 19.56
C SER A 64 3.67 22.89 19.75
N GLY A 65 4.31 22.52 18.63
CA GLY A 65 5.77 22.35 18.52
C GLY A 65 6.19 21.75 17.19
N GLY A 66 6.71 22.58 16.29
CA GLY A 66 7.02 22.24 14.90
C GLY A 66 7.99 21.09 14.62
N SER A 67 7.69 20.42 13.52
CA SER A 67 8.60 20.13 12.39
C SER A 67 9.91 19.40 12.68
N GLY A 68 9.87 18.09 12.49
CA GLY A 68 11.03 17.28 12.16
C GLY A 68 10.57 15.92 11.65
N SER A 69 10.54 15.74 10.32
CA SER A 69 10.48 14.39 9.77
C SER A 69 11.63 13.60 10.40
N SER A 70 11.35 12.47 11.03
CA SER A 70 12.38 11.58 11.56
C SER A 70 13.20 11.02 10.38
N SER A 71 14.19 11.78 9.90
CA SER A 71 15.19 11.28 8.99
C SER A 71 15.96 10.19 9.74
N GLY A 72 15.61 8.93 9.48
CA GLY A 72 16.21 7.78 10.16
C GLY A 72 15.30 6.55 10.32
N THR A 73 13.97 6.71 10.26
CA THR A 73 13.02 5.59 10.42
C THR A 73 12.55 5.02 9.08
N PRO A 74 12.15 3.73 8.99
CA PRO A 74 11.68 3.09 7.77
C PRO A 74 10.64 3.89 6.98
N ALA A 75 9.46 4.14 7.55
CA ALA A 75 8.41 4.92 6.90
C ALA A 75 8.86 6.36 6.69
N GLY A 76 9.50 6.97 7.69
CA GLY A 76 10.04 8.33 7.61
C GLY A 76 11.04 8.57 6.47
N ASN A 77 11.66 7.53 5.89
CA ASN A 77 12.52 7.66 4.72
C ASN A 77 11.75 7.82 3.40
N ILE A 78 10.52 7.31 3.32
CA ILE A 78 9.68 7.32 2.12
C ILE A 78 8.59 8.40 2.21
N PHE A 79 7.99 8.52 3.39
CA PHE A 79 6.76 9.27 3.64
C PHE A 79 7.03 10.55 4.42
N LYS A 80 6.18 11.56 4.19
CA LYS A 80 6.03 12.72 5.06
C LYS A 80 4.90 12.42 6.05
N LYS A 81 5.20 12.65 7.32
CA LYS A 81 4.21 12.63 8.39
C LYS A 81 3.59 14.03 8.50
N GLU A 82 2.26 14.10 8.47
CA GLU A 82 1.53 15.34 8.76
C GLU A 82 1.60 15.66 10.26
N ALA A 83 1.61 16.95 10.61
CA ALA A 83 1.91 17.38 11.99
C ALA A 83 0.88 16.92 13.03
N ASP A 84 -0.37 16.75 12.60
CA ASP A 84 -1.52 16.30 13.40
C ASP A 84 -1.82 14.80 13.23
N GLN A 85 -0.98 14.06 12.49
CA GLN A 85 -1.17 12.65 12.24
C GLN A 85 -0.96 11.82 13.53
N ASP A 86 -1.94 10.94 13.80
CA ASP A 86 -1.97 10.07 14.98
C ASP A 86 -0.66 9.26 15.14
N SER A 87 -0.08 9.31 16.34
CA SER A 87 1.21 8.67 16.63
C SER A 87 1.15 7.15 16.54
N LEU A 88 0.04 6.52 16.93
CA LEU A 88 -0.14 5.08 16.84
C LEU A 88 -0.27 4.64 15.38
N LEU A 89 -1.02 5.39 14.57
CA LEU A 89 -1.11 5.11 13.14
C LEU A 89 0.25 5.24 12.43
N TRP A 90 1.06 6.24 12.82
CA TRP A 90 2.43 6.36 12.31
C TRP A 90 3.31 5.16 12.71
N VAL A 91 3.24 4.71 13.97
CA VAL A 91 3.95 3.50 14.44
C VAL A 91 3.52 2.26 13.65
N ILE A 92 2.23 2.12 13.36
CA ILE A 92 1.71 1.02 12.53
C ILE A 92 2.31 1.08 11.12
N THR A 93 2.42 2.27 10.51
CA THR A 93 3.09 2.44 9.20
C THR A 93 4.58 2.09 9.26
N GLU A 94 5.30 2.50 10.30
CA GLU A 94 6.70 2.12 10.51
C GLU A 94 6.86 0.59 10.55
N ASN A 95 5.96 -0.09 11.27
CA ASN A 95 5.98 -1.55 11.41
C ASN A 95 5.54 -2.28 10.14
N MET A 96 4.56 -1.76 9.40
CA MET A 96 4.22 -2.28 8.07
C MET A 96 5.40 -2.12 7.11
N THR A 97 6.09 -0.98 7.13
CA THR A 97 7.27 -0.74 6.29
C THR A 97 8.42 -1.66 6.66
N ALA A 98 8.69 -1.86 7.96
CA ALA A 98 9.69 -2.82 8.43
C ALA A 98 9.34 -4.25 7.99
N ARG A 99 8.07 -4.64 8.05
CA ARG A 99 7.61 -5.95 7.59
C ARG A 99 7.80 -6.14 6.09
N ILE A 100 7.57 -5.11 5.29
CA ILE A 100 7.87 -5.10 3.84
C ILE A 100 9.36 -5.33 3.61
N MET A 101 10.22 -4.68 4.40
CA MET A 101 11.67 -4.76 4.25
C MET A 101 12.27 -6.15 4.57
N GLU A 102 11.56 -6.98 5.34
CA GLU A 102 12.00 -8.35 5.66
C GLU A 102 11.91 -9.31 4.47
N ASP A 103 11.06 -9.01 3.48
CA ASP A 103 10.93 -9.78 2.26
C ASP A 103 11.95 -9.32 1.20
N CYS A 104 12.44 -10.24 0.36
CA CYS A 104 13.44 -9.89 -0.66
C CYS A 104 12.88 -8.89 -1.72
N LEU A 105 11.62 -9.08 -2.17
CA LEU A 105 10.97 -8.18 -3.12
C LEU A 105 10.67 -6.84 -2.45
N GLY A 106 10.07 -6.90 -1.25
CA GLY A 106 9.71 -5.72 -0.48
C GLY A 106 10.91 -4.89 -0.03
N GLY A 107 12.01 -5.53 0.37
CA GLY A 107 13.26 -4.89 0.78
C GLY A 107 13.99 -4.20 -0.37
N ASP A 108 14.03 -4.82 -1.55
CA ASP A 108 14.61 -4.20 -2.73
C ASP A 108 13.74 -3.04 -3.26
N LEU A 109 12.40 -3.22 -3.30
CA LEU A 109 11.43 -2.16 -3.57
C LEU A 109 11.66 -0.95 -2.66
N TYR A 110 11.71 -1.16 -1.34
CA TYR A 110 11.97 -0.12 -0.36
C TYR A 110 13.32 0.58 -0.61
N SER A 111 14.38 -0.19 -0.81
CA SER A 111 15.74 0.35 -0.99
C SER A 111 15.83 1.24 -2.23
N GLN A 112 15.23 0.82 -3.35
CA GLN A 112 15.18 1.65 -4.56
C GLN A 112 14.27 2.87 -4.37
N LEU A 113 13.08 2.69 -3.79
CA LEU A 113 12.11 3.76 -3.61
C LEU A 113 12.68 4.87 -2.72
N LYS A 114 13.35 4.51 -1.62
CA LYS A 114 14.04 5.43 -0.71
C LYS A 114 14.96 6.39 -1.44
N GLU A 115 15.78 5.89 -2.36
CA GLU A 115 16.69 6.75 -3.11
C GLU A 115 15.98 7.66 -4.12
N LYS A 116 14.87 7.17 -4.68
CA LYS A 116 14.09 7.93 -5.67
C LYS A 116 13.24 9.04 -5.06
N VAL A 117 12.75 8.86 -3.83
CA VAL A 117 11.88 9.83 -3.15
C VAL A 117 12.61 10.68 -2.09
N LYS A 118 13.92 10.51 -1.90
CA LYS A 118 14.69 11.19 -0.84
C LYS A 118 14.51 12.71 -0.77
N ASN A 119 14.38 13.35 -1.92
CA ASN A 119 14.20 14.81 -2.04
C ASN A 119 12.74 15.21 -2.28
N ASN A 120 11.85 14.24 -2.46
CA ASN A 120 10.43 14.46 -2.69
C ASN A 120 9.63 13.29 -2.10
N LYS A 121 9.60 13.22 -0.76
CA LYS A 121 8.88 12.18 -0.03
C LYS A 121 7.37 12.23 -0.32
N ILE A 122 6.73 11.07 -0.26
CA ILE A 122 5.30 10.90 -0.54
C ILE A 122 4.50 11.40 0.67
N ASN A 123 3.42 12.15 0.47
CA ASN A 123 2.54 12.51 1.58
C ASN A 123 1.76 11.26 2.00
N LEU A 124 1.53 11.06 3.31
CA LEU A 124 0.82 9.90 3.81
C LEU A 124 -0.42 10.32 4.59
N GLU A 125 -1.58 9.92 4.08
CA GLU A 125 -2.88 10.25 4.66
C GLU A 125 -3.62 8.98 5.08
N PHE A 126 -4.50 9.10 6.08
CA PHE A 126 -5.30 7.99 6.58
C PHE A 126 -6.78 8.23 6.32
N ASP A 127 -7.42 7.24 5.72
CA ASP A 127 -8.84 7.28 5.39
C ASP A 127 -9.61 6.33 6.31
N PHE A 128 -10.73 6.81 6.87
CA PHE A 128 -11.60 6.02 7.75
C PHE A 128 -12.30 4.83 7.06
N GLY A 129 -12.08 4.62 5.75
CA GLY A 129 -12.64 3.54 4.95
C GLY A 129 -11.65 2.41 4.60
N LYS A 130 -11.98 1.63 3.57
CA LYS A 130 -11.20 0.46 3.10
C LYS A 130 -10.08 0.76 2.11
N GLY A 131 -10.14 1.91 1.45
CA GLY A 131 -9.33 2.18 0.26
C GLY A 131 -7.88 2.46 0.63
N TYR A 132 -6.97 1.64 0.12
CA TYR A 132 -5.60 2.05 -0.13
C TYR A 132 -5.58 2.65 -1.53
N SER A 133 -4.85 3.76 -1.71
CA SER A 133 -4.66 4.34 -3.04
C SER A 133 -3.48 5.30 -3.07
N TYR A 134 -2.72 5.25 -4.16
CA TYR A 134 -1.73 6.27 -4.48
C TYR A 134 -2.25 7.25 -5.55
N ASN A 135 -2.33 8.53 -5.18
CA ASN A 135 -2.58 9.63 -6.10
C ASN A 135 -1.26 10.24 -6.59
N TRP A 136 -0.87 9.92 -7.82
CA TRP A 136 0.35 10.45 -8.43
C TRP A 136 0.29 11.95 -8.77
N GLU A 137 -0.90 12.55 -8.85
CA GLU A 137 -1.05 13.99 -9.14
C GLU A 137 -0.78 14.83 -7.90
N GLU A 138 -1.26 14.35 -6.75
CA GLU A 138 -1.08 14.99 -5.44
C GLU A 138 0.18 14.51 -4.72
N HIS A 139 0.80 13.44 -5.21
CA HIS A 139 1.96 12.79 -4.60
C HIS A 139 1.64 12.29 -3.18
N THR A 140 0.44 11.73 -3.02
CA THR A 140 -0.16 11.32 -1.76
C THR A 140 -0.55 9.85 -1.79
N LEU A 141 -0.22 9.10 -0.74
CA LEU A 141 -0.64 7.73 -0.51
C LEU A 141 -1.65 7.72 0.64
N HIS A 142 -2.82 7.16 0.37
CA HIS A 142 -3.89 6.97 1.36
C HIS A 142 -3.87 5.55 1.90
N ILE A 143 -3.94 5.42 3.23
CA ILE A 143 -4.06 4.16 3.94
C ILE A 143 -5.47 4.04 4.53
N GLY A 144 -6.23 3.03 4.08
CA GLY A 144 -7.53 2.70 4.64
C GLY A 144 -7.40 2.00 5.99
N LEU A 145 -8.07 2.54 7.01
CA LEU A 145 -8.00 2.01 8.38
C LEU A 145 -8.70 0.65 8.57
N GLU A 146 -9.58 0.24 7.65
CA GLU A 146 -10.30 -1.04 7.75
C GLU A 146 -9.44 -2.27 7.41
N GLU A 147 -8.35 -2.11 6.64
CA GLU A 147 -7.47 -3.21 6.23
C GLU A 147 -5.97 -2.85 6.44
N LEU A 148 -5.60 -2.49 7.67
CA LEU A 148 -4.23 -2.17 8.09
C LEU A 148 -3.28 -3.38 7.98
N GLU A 149 -2.79 -3.65 6.78
CA GLU A 149 -1.93 -4.77 6.45
C GLU A 149 -0.75 -4.34 5.56
N ALA A 150 0.42 -4.93 5.80
CA ALA A 150 1.65 -4.59 5.08
C ALA A 150 1.56 -4.89 3.58
N ASN A 151 0.84 -5.94 3.18
CA ASN A 151 0.64 -6.27 1.77
C ASN A 151 -0.14 -5.18 0.99
N ASN A 152 -1.08 -4.50 1.64
CA ASN A 152 -1.82 -3.39 1.02
C ASN A 152 -0.92 -2.15 0.88
N LEU A 153 -0.09 -1.86 1.88
CA LEU A 153 0.91 -0.79 1.77
C LEU A 153 1.93 -1.08 0.65
N LEU A 154 2.40 -2.33 0.55
CA LEU A 154 3.31 -2.75 -0.52
C LEU A 154 2.70 -2.48 -1.91
N HIS A 155 1.42 -2.79 -2.10
CA HIS A 155 0.71 -2.55 -3.35
C HIS A 155 0.83 -1.09 -3.79
N GLU A 156 0.51 -0.15 -2.90
CA GLU A 156 0.59 1.27 -3.20
C GLU A 156 2.04 1.77 -3.35
N MET A 157 2.97 1.29 -2.51
CA MET A 157 4.40 1.58 -2.68
C MET A 157 4.92 1.13 -4.05
N PHE A 158 4.38 0.03 -4.59
CA PHE A 158 4.72 -0.46 -5.91
C PHE A 158 4.23 0.48 -7.01
N HIS A 159 3.04 1.07 -6.86
CA HIS A 159 2.56 2.13 -7.77
C HIS A 159 3.43 3.39 -7.70
N VAL A 160 3.84 3.81 -6.51
CA VAL A 160 4.82 4.90 -6.37
C VAL A 160 6.07 4.55 -7.18
N PHE A 161 6.64 3.36 -6.96
CA PHE A 161 7.84 2.92 -7.66
C PHE A 161 7.66 2.91 -9.19
N GLN A 162 6.54 2.42 -9.71
CA GLN A 162 6.21 2.44 -11.14
C GLN A 162 6.23 3.87 -11.70
N THR A 163 5.62 4.83 -11.02
CA THR A 163 5.63 6.25 -11.46
C THR A 163 7.02 6.90 -11.44
N THR A 164 7.97 6.31 -10.70
CA THR A 164 9.37 6.75 -10.74
C THR A 164 10.23 6.09 -11.83
N GLN A 165 9.69 5.11 -12.57
CA GLN A 165 10.40 4.45 -13.67
C GLN A 165 10.08 5.03 -15.05
N GLU A 166 8.95 5.71 -15.19
CA GLU A 166 8.47 6.21 -16.48
C GLU A 166 7.73 7.54 -16.34
N PRO A 167 7.59 8.31 -17.45
CA PRO A 167 6.75 9.50 -17.44
C PRO A 167 5.29 9.17 -17.12
N ILE A 168 4.59 10.06 -16.41
CA ILE A 168 3.17 9.91 -16.05
C ILE A 168 2.28 9.65 -17.28
N SER A 169 2.60 10.20 -18.45
CA SER A 169 1.86 9.90 -19.70
C SER A 169 1.95 8.44 -20.11
N SER A 170 3.13 7.81 -19.95
CA SER A 170 3.34 6.39 -20.23
C SER A 170 2.58 5.53 -19.22
N PHE A 171 2.67 5.87 -17.93
CA PHE A 171 1.93 5.23 -16.85
C PHE A 171 0.41 5.26 -17.12
N LYS A 172 -0.14 6.45 -17.38
CA LYS A 172 -1.57 6.65 -17.70
C LYS A 172 -2.03 5.87 -18.95
N SER A 173 -1.16 5.69 -19.94
CA SER A 173 -1.49 4.94 -21.16
C SER A 173 -1.50 3.41 -20.99
N SER A 174 -1.04 2.90 -19.85
CA SER A 174 -0.87 1.46 -19.61
C SER A 174 -1.29 1.04 -18.20
N MET A 175 -2.25 1.74 -17.59
CA MET A 175 -2.65 1.51 -16.19
C MET A 175 -3.07 0.06 -15.94
N MET A 176 -3.75 -0.61 -16.88
CA MET A 176 -4.10 -2.02 -16.71
C MET A 176 -2.86 -2.90 -16.54
N ASN A 177 -1.79 -2.66 -17.31
CA ASN A 177 -0.53 -3.38 -17.18
C ASN A 177 0.11 -3.14 -15.80
N ARG A 178 -0.01 -1.92 -15.26
CA ARG A 178 0.54 -1.52 -13.96
C ARG A 178 -0.19 -2.16 -12.79
N GLU A 179 -1.51 -2.22 -12.86
CA GLU A 179 -2.35 -2.91 -11.88
C GLU A 179 -2.07 -4.42 -11.87
N ILE A 180 -2.01 -5.06 -13.05
CA ILE A 180 -1.71 -6.50 -13.12
C ILE A 180 -0.35 -6.80 -12.48
N GLU A 181 0.65 -5.96 -12.76
CA GLU A 181 1.98 -6.10 -12.16
C GLU A 181 1.97 -5.86 -10.64
N ALA A 182 1.31 -4.81 -10.16
CA ALA A 182 1.22 -4.49 -8.73
C ALA A 182 0.48 -5.59 -7.94
N HIS A 183 -0.63 -6.10 -8.47
CA HIS A 183 -1.34 -7.26 -7.89
C HIS A 183 -0.48 -8.51 -7.89
N TYR A 184 0.32 -8.76 -8.94
CA TYR A 184 1.22 -9.91 -8.96
C TYR A 184 2.36 -9.76 -7.95
N ALA A 185 2.95 -8.56 -7.83
CA ALA A 185 3.96 -8.26 -6.81
C ALA A 185 3.39 -8.43 -5.39
N GLN A 186 2.19 -7.91 -5.13
CA GLN A 186 1.47 -8.10 -3.86
C GLN A 186 1.24 -9.58 -3.56
N TYR A 187 0.81 -10.36 -4.55
CA TYR A 187 0.63 -11.81 -4.38
C TYR A 187 1.94 -12.53 -4.05
N LEU A 188 3.03 -12.23 -4.76
CA LEU A 188 4.35 -12.82 -4.52
C LEU A 188 4.85 -12.51 -3.10
N PHE A 189 4.74 -11.26 -2.67
CA PHE A 189 5.04 -10.85 -1.30
C PHE A 189 4.15 -11.59 -0.29
N LEU A 190 2.84 -11.61 -0.54
CA LEU A 190 1.88 -12.21 0.36
C LEU A 190 2.15 -13.70 0.55
N GLN A 191 2.44 -14.46 -0.51
CA GLN A 191 2.77 -15.89 -0.42
C GLN A 191 3.95 -16.21 0.51
N ARG A 192 4.90 -15.29 0.66
CA ARG A 192 6.05 -15.43 1.56
C ARG A 192 5.81 -14.81 2.94
N SER A 193 4.72 -14.06 3.11
CA SER A 193 4.33 -13.45 4.38
C SER A 193 3.55 -14.43 5.26
N SER A 194 3.66 -14.25 6.57
CA SER A 194 2.78 -14.89 7.56
C SER A 194 1.30 -14.53 7.38
N GLU A 195 0.99 -13.46 6.64
CA GLU A 195 -0.36 -13.04 6.29
C GLU A 195 -1.07 -14.02 5.33
N TRP A 196 -0.33 -14.93 4.66
CA TRP A 196 -0.91 -15.95 3.76
C TRP A 196 -1.61 -17.09 4.50
N THR A 197 -2.78 -16.77 5.03
CA THR A 197 -3.64 -17.71 5.77
C THR A 197 -4.67 -18.39 4.86
N ASP A 198 -5.30 -19.46 5.34
CA ASP A 198 -6.41 -20.14 4.65
C ASP A 198 -7.54 -19.16 4.27
N LYS A 199 -7.80 -18.16 5.13
CA LYS A 199 -8.78 -17.09 4.86
C LYS A 199 -8.37 -16.23 3.66
N LYS A 200 -7.07 -15.90 3.51
CA LYS A 200 -6.57 -15.18 2.34
C LYS A 200 -6.61 -16.06 1.10
N GLN A 201 -6.25 -17.34 1.21
CA GLN A 201 -6.36 -18.30 0.11
C GLN A 201 -7.80 -18.41 -0.39
N ASP A 202 -8.78 -18.49 0.50
CA ASP A 202 -10.21 -18.50 0.17
C ASP A 202 -10.66 -17.17 -0.48
N LYS A 203 -10.20 -16.00 0.01
CA LYS A 203 -10.42 -14.70 -0.65
C LYS A 203 -9.90 -14.71 -2.09
N TYR A 204 -8.67 -15.20 -2.28
CA TYR A 204 -8.05 -15.29 -3.61
C TYR A 204 -8.79 -16.27 -4.52
N ALA A 205 -9.29 -17.40 -4.00
CA ALA A 205 -10.03 -18.39 -4.78
C ALA A 205 -11.43 -17.93 -5.24
N LYS A 206 -12.03 -16.96 -4.52
CA LYS A 206 -13.39 -16.46 -4.80
C LYS A 206 -13.42 -15.28 -5.77
N SER A 207 -12.38 -14.44 -5.79
CA SER A 207 -12.27 -13.32 -6.73
C SER A 207 -11.72 -13.79 -8.08
N GLN A 208 -12.35 -13.38 -9.18
CA GLN A 208 -11.86 -13.67 -10.52
C GLN A 208 -10.52 -12.99 -10.78
N ARG A 209 -10.39 -11.73 -10.38
CA ARG A 209 -9.15 -10.95 -10.52
C ARG A 209 -8.00 -11.62 -9.77
N LEU A 210 -8.21 -11.94 -8.49
CA LEU A 210 -7.17 -12.55 -7.66
C LEU A 210 -6.76 -13.94 -8.16
N ARG A 211 -7.71 -14.76 -8.64
CA ARG A 211 -7.39 -16.05 -9.31
C ARG A 211 -6.60 -15.87 -10.61
N ALA A 212 -6.93 -14.84 -11.39
CA ALA A 212 -6.19 -14.54 -12.61
C ALA A 212 -4.75 -14.17 -12.28
N THR A 213 -4.55 -13.35 -11.24
CA THR A 213 -3.24 -13.00 -10.69
C THR A 213 -2.46 -14.23 -10.23
N THR A 214 -3.04 -15.12 -9.42
CA THR A 214 -2.31 -16.33 -8.96
C THR A 214 -1.95 -17.25 -10.11
N SER A 215 -2.78 -17.31 -11.15
CA SER A 215 -2.57 -18.17 -12.32
C SER A 215 -1.40 -17.72 -13.20
N LEU A 216 -0.90 -16.49 -13.04
CA LEU A 216 0.31 -16.02 -13.71
C LEU A 216 1.55 -16.87 -13.36
N THR A 217 1.58 -17.49 -12.19
CA THR A 217 2.65 -18.39 -11.75
C THR A 217 2.86 -19.60 -12.67
N LYS A 218 1.89 -19.93 -13.53
CA LYS A 218 2.01 -20.99 -14.54
C LYS A 218 2.90 -20.58 -15.72
N TYR A 219 3.07 -19.27 -15.94
CA TYR A 219 3.75 -18.70 -17.10
C TYR A 219 4.94 -17.84 -16.73
N VAL A 220 5.01 -17.37 -15.48
CA VAL A 220 6.02 -16.44 -14.98
C VAL A 220 6.54 -16.94 -13.64
N ASN A 221 7.86 -16.95 -13.45
CA ASN A 221 8.47 -17.32 -12.16
C ASN A 221 8.33 -16.20 -11.10
N GLN A 222 8.86 -16.43 -9.91
CA GLN A 222 8.84 -15.46 -8.80
C GLN A 222 9.66 -14.19 -9.09
N GLN A 223 10.59 -14.25 -10.03
CA GLN A 223 11.42 -13.12 -10.45
C GLN A 223 10.82 -12.32 -11.62
N GLY A 224 9.60 -12.66 -12.07
CA GLY A 224 8.93 -11.97 -13.17
C GLY A 224 9.36 -12.44 -14.57
N HIS A 225 10.20 -13.47 -14.70
CA HIS A 225 10.62 -14.03 -15.99
C HIS A 225 9.60 -15.02 -16.54
N VAL A 226 9.29 -14.91 -17.84
CA VAL A 226 8.43 -15.86 -18.55
C VAL A 226 9.13 -17.21 -18.65
N THR A 227 8.46 -18.27 -18.22
CA THR A 227 8.98 -19.65 -18.17
C THR A 227 8.38 -20.56 -19.25
N THR A 228 7.28 -20.14 -19.88
CA THR A 228 6.66 -20.91 -20.96
C THR A 228 7.33 -20.68 -22.31
N SER A 229 7.39 -21.73 -23.14
CA SER A 229 7.77 -21.61 -24.55
C SER A 229 6.61 -21.21 -25.46
N PHE A 230 5.37 -21.24 -24.97
CA PHE A 230 4.16 -20.95 -25.75
C PHE A 230 3.75 -19.48 -25.62
N LEU A 231 4.58 -18.57 -26.17
CA LEU A 231 4.43 -17.13 -25.99
C LEU A 231 3.08 -16.59 -26.50
N ASP A 232 2.62 -17.02 -27.68
CA ASP A 232 1.35 -16.58 -28.26
C ASP A 232 0.14 -16.95 -27.38
N ILE A 233 0.20 -18.13 -26.74
CA ILE A 233 -0.85 -18.60 -25.81
C ILE A 233 -0.83 -17.73 -24.54
N PHE A 234 0.36 -17.42 -24.04
CA PHE A 234 0.49 -16.59 -22.85
C PHE A 234 0.04 -15.15 -23.09
N GLU A 235 0.41 -14.56 -24.23
CA GLU A 235 -0.08 -13.24 -24.64
C GLU A 235 -1.61 -13.22 -24.76
N THR A 236 -2.18 -14.23 -25.41
CA THR A 236 -3.64 -14.40 -25.52
C THR A 236 -4.29 -14.52 -24.13
N TYR A 237 -3.66 -15.28 -23.21
CA TYR A 237 -4.14 -15.44 -21.84
C TYR A 237 -4.13 -14.12 -21.06
N ILE A 238 -3.08 -13.30 -21.19
CA ILE A 238 -3.04 -11.97 -20.59
C ILE A 238 -4.18 -11.11 -21.12
N SER A 239 -4.30 -10.98 -22.44
CA SER A 239 -5.26 -10.07 -23.08
C SER A 239 -6.72 -10.51 -22.89
N ASN A 240 -7.01 -11.81 -22.94
CA ASN A 240 -8.39 -12.32 -22.93
C ASN A 240 -8.86 -12.86 -21.58
N ASN A 241 -7.96 -13.24 -20.67
CA ASN A 241 -8.34 -13.79 -19.37
C ASN A 241 -7.98 -12.82 -18.25
N VAL A 242 -6.71 -12.39 -18.17
CA VAL A 242 -6.25 -11.56 -17.05
C VAL A 242 -6.87 -10.15 -17.12
N VAL A 243 -6.75 -9.47 -18.26
CA VAL A 243 -7.33 -8.12 -18.45
C VAL A 243 -8.84 -8.15 -18.24
N ASN A 244 -9.54 -9.17 -18.75
CA ASN A 244 -11.00 -9.29 -18.58
C ASN A 244 -11.40 -9.53 -17.12
N ALA A 245 -10.65 -10.34 -16.37
CA ALA A 245 -10.90 -10.56 -14.95
C ALA A 245 -10.69 -9.28 -14.13
N PHE A 246 -9.68 -8.47 -14.47
CA PHE A 246 -9.44 -7.18 -13.83
C PHE A 246 -10.55 -6.17 -14.13
N ARG A 247 -10.99 -6.07 -15.39
CA ARG A 247 -12.09 -5.17 -15.76
C ARG A 247 -13.33 -5.43 -14.91
N GLN A 248 -13.77 -6.69 -14.85
CA GLN A 248 -14.96 -7.10 -14.09
C GLN A 248 -14.90 -6.81 -12.58
N GLU A 249 -13.72 -6.52 -12.02
CA GLU A 249 -13.54 -6.29 -10.58
C GLU A 249 -12.78 -4.98 -10.31
N GLY A 250 -13.26 -3.88 -10.91
CA GLY A 250 -12.91 -2.51 -10.53
C GLY A 250 -12.03 -1.73 -11.51
N TYR A 251 -11.57 -2.37 -12.60
CA TYR A 251 -10.63 -1.77 -13.56
C TYR A 251 -11.22 -1.59 -14.96
N ASP A 252 -12.54 -1.43 -15.06
CA ASP A 252 -13.30 -1.42 -16.33
C ASP A 252 -12.69 -0.51 -17.41
N ASN A 253 -12.27 0.69 -17.03
CA ASN A 253 -11.83 1.75 -17.94
C ASN A 253 -10.30 1.89 -18.05
N TYR A 254 -9.54 0.97 -17.46
CA TYR A 254 -8.08 1.09 -17.43
C TYR A 254 -7.50 0.72 -18.80
N PRO A 255 -6.67 1.59 -19.43
CA PRO A 255 -6.08 1.32 -20.71
C PRO A 255 -5.07 0.17 -20.59
N PHE A 256 -5.17 -0.77 -21.53
CA PHE A 256 -4.25 -1.89 -21.68
C PHE A 256 -3.40 -1.66 -22.92
N LYS A 257 -2.08 -1.76 -22.75
CA LYS A 257 -1.11 -1.69 -23.83
C LYS A 257 -0.59 -3.09 -24.10
N GLU A 258 -0.82 -3.57 -25.32
CA GLU A 258 -0.28 -4.87 -25.76
C GLU A 258 1.25 -4.87 -25.71
N TYR A 259 1.81 -6.04 -25.41
CA TYR A 259 3.24 -6.22 -25.31
C TYR A 259 3.80 -6.46 -26.71
N SER A 260 4.72 -5.62 -27.18
CA SER A 260 5.46 -5.90 -28.41
C SER A 260 6.34 -7.15 -28.30
N ASP A 261 6.71 -7.51 -27.06
CA ASP A 261 7.39 -8.73 -26.68
C ASP A 261 6.93 -9.12 -25.28
N ILE A 262 6.12 -10.17 -25.18
CA ILE A 262 5.54 -10.64 -23.92
C ILE A 262 6.59 -11.12 -22.91
N THR A 263 7.81 -11.48 -23.36
CA THR A 263 8.90 -11.86 -22.46
C THR A 263 9.35 -10.69 -21.57
N ASN A 264 9.06 -9.45 -21.97
CA ASN A 264 9.32 -8.23 -21.22
C ASN A 264 8.19 -7.85 -20.24
N ILE A 265 7.20 -8.72 -20.03
CA ILE A 265 6.20 -8.53 -18.98
C ILE A 265 6.86 -8.35 -17.60
N PHE A 266 6.20 -7.59 -16.74
CA PHE A 266 6.60 -7.28 -15.36
C PHE A 266 8.04 -6.74 -15.17
N PRO A 267 8.38 -5.62 -15.83
CA PRO A 267 9.72 -5.03 -15.72
C PRO A 267 10.07 -4.58 -14.29
N ASN A 268 9.12 -4.09 -13.52
CA ASN A 268 9.34 -3.62 -12.15
C ASN A 268 9.54 -4.79 -11.19
N ILE A 269 8.79 -5.88 -11.35
CA ILE A 269 9.03 -7.11 -10.56
C ILE A 269 10.45 -7.58 -10.80
N LYS A 270 10.85 -7.75 -12.07
CA LYS A 270 12.23 -8.13 -12.44
C LYS A 270 13.30 -7.22 -11.85
N LEU A 271 13.00 -5.92 -11.65
CA LEU A 271 13.92 -5.01 -10.97
C LEU A 271 13.99 -5.29 -9.47
N THR A 272 12.83 -5.45 -8.83
CA THR A 272 12.70 -5.65 -7.38
C THR A 272 13.02 -7.06 -6.89
N THR A 273 13.13 -8.04 -7.78
CA THR A 273 13.38 -9.45 -7.41
C THR A 273 14.72 -9.97 -7.87
N LYS A 274 15.64 -9.12 -8.36
CA LYS A 274 16.97 -9.55 -8.84
C LYS A 274 17.77 -10.30 -7.78
N ASN A 275 17.54 -9.97 -6.53
CA ASN A 275 18.24 -10.52 -5.37
C ASN A 275 17.38 -11.53 -4.60
N CYS A 276 16.22 -11.91 -5.13
CA CYS A 276 15.39 -12.97 -4.56
C CYS A 276 15.86 -14.34 -5.08
N ASP A 277 15.93 -15.33 -4.20
CA ASP A 277 16.11 -16.72 -4.59
C ASP A 277 14.88 -17.23 -5.36
N GLU A 278 15.09 -18.18 -6.29
CA GLU A 278 14.01 -18.85 -7.06
C GLU A 278 13.34 -19.99 -6.28
#